data_AF-A0A7S2U5C9-F1
#
_entry.id   AF-A0A7S2U5C9-F1
#
_cell.length_a   1.000
_cell.length_b   1.000
_cell.length_c   1.000
_cell.angle_alpha   90.00
_cell.angle_beta   90.00
_cell.angle_gamma   90.00
#
_symmetry.space_group_name_H-M   'P 1'
#
loop_
_entity.id
_entity.type
_entity.pdbx_description
1 polymer ?
#
loop_
_entity_poly.entity_id
_entity_poly.type
_entity_poly.pdbx_seq_one_letter_code
_entity_poly.pdbx_strand_id
1 'polypeptide(L)'
;KVSGLRGMGLREDSVWNEIISNCVELAQSNADDMKRQLAFAGVTLIEGFASFPDGGDTSSLIVSHSDHSVSTIMTENILVATGSKPFRPGGIPFDGVRVFDSDSINAISYLPKSIAITGSGIIAIEFAKIF
;
A
#
# COMPACT_ATOMS: atom_id res chain seq x y z
N LYS A 1 -3.26 -10.28 -23.66
CA LYS A 1 -1.98 -11.00 -23.81
C LYS A 1 -0.96 -10.05 -24.41
N VAL A 2 0.27 -10.00 -23.87
CA VAL A 2 1.38 -9.15 -24.37
C VAL A 2 1.61 -9.32 -25.88
N SER A 3 1.43 -10.52 -26.41
CA SER A 3 1.48 -10.80 -27.86
C SER A 3 0.41 -10.06 -28.69
N GLY A 4 -0.77 -9.80 -28.14
CA GLY A 4 -1.83 -9.03 -28.81
C GLY A 4 -1.53 -7.52 -28.86
N LEU A 5 -0.89 -6.98 -27.82
CA LEU A 5 -0.51 -5.57 -27.74
C LEU A 5 0.64 -5.23 -28.70
N ARG A 6 1.61 -6.14 -28.87
CA ARG A 6 2.64 -6.02 -29.91
C ARG A 6 2.05 -5.97 -31.32
N GLY A 7 1.00 -6.76 -31.59
CA GLY A 7 0.31 -6.77 -32.88
C GLY A 7 -0.38 -5.45 -33.23
N MET A 8 -0.62 -4.59 -32.23
CA MET A 8 -1.22 -3.26 -32.39
C MET A 8 -0.18 -2.13 -32.52
N GLY A 9 1.12 -2.46 -32.53
CA GLY A 9 2.21 -1.47 -32.65
C GLY A 9 2.49 -0.68 -31.37
N LEU A 10 1.91 -1.06 -30.23
CA LEU A 10 2.13 -0.40 -28.95
C LEU A 10 3.45 -0.88 -28.33
N ARG A 11 4.25 0.07 -27.83
CA ARG A 11 5.47 -0.24 -27.05
C ARG A 11 5.06 -0.80 -25.69
N GLU A 12 5.70 -1.89 -25.25
CA GLU A 12 5.38 -2.56 -23.98
C GLU A 12 5.49 -1.62 -22.79
N ASP A 13 6.53 -0.78 -22.76
CA ASP A 13 6.73 0.21 -21.70
C ASP A 13 5.57 1.22 -21.62
N SER A 14 5.00 1.61 -22.77
CA SER A 14 3.86 2.52 -22.81
C SER A 14 2.60 1.87 -22.26
N VAL A 15 2.38 0.58 -22.55
CA VAL A 15 1.23 -0.16 -21.99
C VAL A 15 1.43 -0.41 -20.49
N TRP A 16 2.64 -0.74 -20.06
CA TRP A 16 2.95 -0.95 -18.65
C TRP A 16 2.71 0.31 -17.82
N ASN A 17 3.22 1.45 -18.27
CA ASN A 17 3.03 2.73 -17.60
C ASN A 17 1.54 3.11 -17.50
N GLU A 18 0.76 2.85 -18.56
CA GLU A 18 -0.68 3.07 -18.56
C GLU A 18 -1.40 2.19 -17.52
N ILE A 19 -1.05 0.91 -17.43
CA ILE A 19 -1.62 -0.01 -16.42
C ILE A 19 -1.32 0.50 -15.00
N ILE A 20 -0.07 0.88 -14.73
CA ILE A 20 0.34 1.38 -13.41
C ILE A 20 -0.38 2.70 -13.08
N SER A 21 -0.49 3.64 -14.04
CA SER A 21 -1.23 4.90 -13.83
C SER A 21 -2.69 4.62 -13.45
N ASN A 22 -3.37 3.77 -14.21
CA ASN A 22 -4.75 3.39 -13.94
C ASN A 22 -4.92 2.72 -12.57
N CYS A 23 -3.97 1.85 -12.16
CA CYS A 23 -4.00 1.25 -10.82
C CYS A 23 -3.87 2.30 -9.71
N VAL A 24 -2.97 3.28 -9.86
CA VAL A 24 -2.78 4.37 -8.88
C VAL A 24 -4.01 5.27 -8.82
N GLU A 25 -4.59 5.63 -9.96
CA GLU A 25 -5.80 6.45 -10.04
C GLU A 25 -7.00 5.77 -9.38
N LEU A 26 -7.21 4.47 -9.65
CA LEU A 26 -8.27 3.69 -9.01
C LEU A 26 -8.07 3.58 -7.49
N ALA A 27 -6.83 3.36 -7.04
CA ALA A 27 -6.52 3.31 -5.61
C ALA A 27 -6.80 4.65 -4.93
N GLN A 28 -6.45 5.77 -5.59
CA GLN A 28 -6.73 7.11 -5.08
C GLN A 28 -8.24 7.39 -5.03
N SER A 29 -8.98 7.05 -6.08
CA SER A 29 -10.43 7.21 -6.11
C SER A 29 -11.11 6.42 -4.98
N ASN A 30 -10.69 5.17 -4.77
CA ASN A 30 -11.20 4.34 -3.68
C ASN A 30 -10.91 4.95 -2.30
N ALA A 31 -9.71 5.52 -2.11
CA ALA A 31 -9.35 6.19 -0.86
C ALA A 31 -10.21 7.44 -0.61
N ASP A 32 -10.43 8.25 -1.64
CA ASP A 32 -11.26 9.46 -1.54
C ASP A 32 -12.73 9.13 -1.27
N ASP A 33 -13.25 8.07 -1.90
CA ASP A 33 -14.61 7.58 -1.65
C ASP A 33 -14.77 7.07 -0.21
N MET A 34 -13.77 6.36 0.32
CA MET A 34 -13.77 5.92 1.73
C MET A 34 -13.83 7.13 2.68
N LYS A 35 -13.03 8.18 2.42
CA LYS A 35 -13.04 9.42 3.22
C LYS A 35 -14.42 10.09 3.21
N ARG A 36 -15.09 10.14 2.06
CA ARG A 36 -16.46 10.67 1.93
C ARG A 36 -17.46 9.84 2.73
N GLN A 37 -17.36 8.52 2.67
CA GLN A 37 -18.24 7.62 3.43
C GLN A 37 -18.08 7.78 4.94
N LEU A 38 -16.84 7.93 5.43
CA LEU A 38 -16.58 8.22 6.84
C LEU A 38 -17.23 9.54 7.28
N ALA A 39 -17.06 10.59 6.48
CA ALA A 39 -17.68 11.88 6.75
C ALA A 39 -19.22 11.80 6.76
N PHE A 40 -19.81 11.09 5.79
CA PHE A 40 -21.26 10.86 5.74
C PHE A 40 -21.79 10.10 6.95
N ALA A 41 -21.00 9.14 7.46
CA ALA A 41 -21.31 8.40 8.68
C ALA A 41 -21.06 9.21 9.98
N GLY A 42 -20.60 10.46 9.88
CA GLY A 42 -20.29 11.30 11.04
C GLY A 42 -19.00 10.92 11.77
N VAL A 43 -18.12 10.15 11.14
CA VAL A 43 -16.83 9.74 11.72
C VAL A 43 -15.80 10.85 11.50
N THR A 44 -15.18 11.32 12.58
CA THR A 44 -14.05 12.25 12.50
C THR A 44 -12.80 11.51 12.06
N LEU A 45 -12.26 11.87 10.90
CA LEU A 45 -10.98 11.39 10.43
C LEU A 45 -9.86 12.28 11.00
N ILE A 46 -8.88 11.65 11.67
CA ILE A 46 -7.67 12.31 12.16
C ILE A 46 -6.49 11.69 11.40
N GLU A 47 -5.79 12.49 10.60
CA GLU A 47 -4.65 12.04 9.80
C GLU A 47 -3.35 12.21 10.61
N GLY A 48 -2.78 11.10 11.08
CA GLY A 48 -1.52 11.11 11.81
C GLY A 48 -1.12 9.73 12.30
N PHE A 49 0.04 9.65 12.93
CA PHE A 49 0.53 8.44 13.58
C PHE A 49 0.13 8.43 15.05
N ALA A 50 -0.73 7.49 15.44
CA ALA A 50 -1.20 7.34 16.82
C ALA A 50 -0.32 6.36 17.61
N SER A 51 0.02 6.73 18.85
CA SER A 51 0.71 5.87 19.81
C SER A 51 0.08 5.99 21.19
N PHE A 52 0.18 4.92 21.97
CA PHE A 52 -0.13 4.99 23.40
C PHE A 52 0.90 5.88 24.12
N PRO A 53 0.50 6.66 25.13
CA PRO A 53 1.44 7.31 26.03
C PRO A 53 2.33 6.30 26.75
N ASP A 54 3.53 6.74 27.12
CA ASP A 54 4.40 5.99 28.01
C ASP A 54 3.70 5.76 29.37
N GLY A 55 3.89 4.58 29.96
CA GLY A 55 3.31 4.24 31.27
C GLY A 55 1.99 3.45 31.21
N GLY A 56 1.53 3.07 30.02
CA GLY A 56 0.42 2.13 29.86
C GLY A 56 -0.98 2.74 30.03
N ASP A 57 -1.11 4.06 29.93
CA ASP A 57 -2.41 4.72 29.84
C ASP A 57 -3.13 4.34 28.54
N THR A 58 -4.36 3.83 28.67
CA THR A 58 -5.23 3.46 27.54
C THR A 58 -6.45 4.36 27.41
N SER A 59 -6.53 5.43 28.21
CA SER A 59 -7.60 6.44 28.13
C SER A 59 -7.29 7.55 27.13
N SER A 60 -6.08 7.56 26.58
CA SER A 60 -5.62 8.58 25.64
C SER A 60 -4.69 8.02 24.56
N LEU A 61 -4.61 8.75 23.44
CA LEU A 61 -3.67 8.49 22.35
C LEU A 61 -2.94 9.79 21.99
N ILE A 62 -1.63 9.67 21.75
CA ILE A 62 -0.80 10.75 21.21
C ILE A 62 -0.80 10.59 19.69
N VAL A 63 -1.17 11.64 18.96
CA VAL A 63 -1.20 11.65 17.50
C VAL A 63 -0.16 12.64 16.99
N SER A 64 0.80 12.13 16.22
CA SER A 64 1.80 12.94 15.51
C SER A 64 1.32 13.22 14.09
N HIS A 65 1.19 14.50 13.74
CA HIS A 65 0.69 14.96 12.44
C HIS A 65 1.81 15.16 11.43
N SER A 66 1.46 15.29 10.16
CA SER A 66 2.42 15.50 9.06
C SER A 66 3.13 16.85 9.12
N ASP A 67 2.53 17.84 9.77
CA ASP A 67 3.11 19.18 10.01
C ASP A 67 4.00 19.23 11.27
N HIS A 68 4.32 18.07 11.84
CA HIS A 68 5.07 17.90 13.09
C HIS A 68 4.35 18.39 14.37
N SER A 69 3.08 18.80 14.28
CA SER A 69 2.28 19.05 15.46
C SER A 69 1.89 17.75 16.15
N VAL A 70 1.57 17.84 17.45
CA VAL A 70 1.17 16.71 18.28
C VAL A 70 -0.14 17.06 18.98
N SER A 71 -1.09 16.12 18.98
CA SER A 71 -2.35 16.25 19.70
C SER A 71 -2.61 15.04 20.59
N THR A 72 -3.33 15.24 21.69
CA THR A 72 -3.79 14.16 22.55
C THR A 72 -5.28 13.96 22.40
N ILE A 73 -5.69 12.72 22.12
CA ILE A 73 -7.09 12.33 21.96
C ILE A 73 -7.50 11.50 23.17
N MET A 74 -8.51 11.95 23.90
CA MET A 74 -9.10 11.19 25.01
C MET A 74 -10.22 10.30 24.48
N THR A 75 -10.30 9.07 24.96
CA THR A 75 -11.35 8.12 24.57
C THR A 75 -11.59 7.08 25.67
N GLU A 76 -12.80 6.54 25.69
CA GLU A 76 -13.16 5.43 26.60
C GLU A 76 -12.78 4.07 26.02
N ASN A 77 -12.80 3.94 24.69
CA ASN A 77 -12.60 2.67 24.00
C ASN A 77 -11.64 2.84 22.83
N ILE A 78 -10.80 1.83 22.60
CA ILE A 78 -9.81 1.80 21.53
C ILE A 78 -9.90 0.47 20.79
N LEU A 79 -10.07 0.54 19.46
CA LEU A 79 -9.94 -0.60 18.57
C LEU A 79 -8.58 -0.51 17.84
N VAL A 80 -7.71 -1.48 18.07
CA VAL A 80 -6.41 -1.57 17.37
C VAL A 80 -6.59 -2.29 16.04
N ALA A 81 -6.44 -1.56 14.94
CA ALA A 81 -6.59 -2.05 13.58
C ALA A 81 -5.44 -1.63 12.66
N THR A 82 -4.19 -1.70 13.15
CA THR A 82 -2.98 -1.20 12.46
C THR A 82 -2.52 -2.03 11.25
N GLY A 83 -3.19 -3.15 10.96
CA GLY A 83 -2.84 -4.03 9.85
C GLY A 83 -1.52 -4.79 10.03
N SER A 84 -0.86 -5.12 8.92
CA SER A 84 0.38 -5.89 8.86
C SER A 84 1.33 -5.32 7.81
N LYS A 85 2.54 -5.87 7.71
CA LYS A 85 3.54 -5.50 6.70
C LYS A 85 4.23 -6.75 6.15
N PRO A 86 4.76 -6.72 4.90
CA PRO A 86 5.49 -7.85 4.34
C PRO A 86 6.69 -8.23 5.20
N PHE A 87 6.93 -9.53 5.32
CA PHE A 87 8.12 -10.02 5.99
C PHE A 87 9.34 -9.83 5.09
N ARG A 88 10.38 -9.16 5.61
CA ARG A 88 11.66 -8.97 4.94
C ARG A 88 12.76 -9.75 5.68
N PRO A 89 13.21 -10.89 5.16
CA PRO A 89 14.31 -11.65 5.75
C PRO A 89 15.61 -10.84 5.78
N GLY A 90 16.43 -11.04 6.82
CA GLY A 90 17.75 -10.43 6.90
C GLY A 90 18.66 -10.87 5.75
N GLY A 91 19.49 -9.95 5.25
CA GLY A 91 20.45 -10.23 4.16
C GLY A 91 19.87 -10.18 2.74
N ILE A 92 18.56 -9.95 2.58
CA ILE A 92 17.92 -9.75 1.28
C ILE A 92 17.79 -8.25 0.98
N PRO A 93 18.40 -7.73 -0.11
CA PRO A 93 18.40 -6.30 -0.40
C PRO A 93 17.13 -5.92 -1.19
N PHE A 94 16.04 -5.58 -0.48
CA PHE A 94 14.84 -4.99 -1.08
C PHE A 94 15.15 -3.57 -1.59
N ASP A 95 15.70 -3.50 -2.79
CA ASP A 95 16.33 -2.31 -3.39
C ASP A 95 15.37 -1.44 -4.21
N GLY A 96 14.14 -1.90 -4.46
CA GLY A 96 13.18 -1.23 -5.34
C GLY A 96 13.59 -1.25 -6.83
N VAL A 97 14.58 -2.07 -7.20
CA VAL A 97 15.08 -2.20 -8.57
C VAL A 97 14.94 -3.63 -9.08
N ARG A 98 15.36 -4.63 -8.29
CA ARG A 98 15.34 -6.06 -8.66
C ARG A 98 14.64 -6.94 -7.65
N VAL A 99 14.66 -6.56 -6.38
CA VAL A 99 14.05 -7.36 -5.30
C VAL A 99 12.93 -6.54 -4.68
N PHE A 100 11.73 -7.12 -4.77
CA PHE A 100 10.49 -6.49 -4.35
C PHE A 100 9.74 -7.41 -3.38
N ASP A 101 8.95 -6.79 -2.51
CA ASP A 101 7.89 -7.45 -1.76
C ASP A 101 6.52 -7.07 -2.32
N SER A 102 5.44 -7.56 -1.70
CA SER A 102 4.07 -7.28 -2.15
C SER A 102 3.69 -5.80 -2.13
N ASP A 103 4.36 -4.99 -1.30
CA ASP A 103 4.06 -3.55 -1.19
C ASP A 103 4.81 -2.76 -2.26
N SER A 104 6.07 -3.11 -2.50
CA SER A 104 6.98 -2.37 -3.40
C SER A 104 6.90 -2.80 -4.87
N ILE A 105 6.39 -4.00 -5.18
CA ILE A 105 6.31 -4.51 -6.56
C ILE A 105 5.46 -3.61 -7.47
N ASN A 106 4.49 -2.89 -6.92
CA ASN A 106 3.66 -1.94 -7.68
C ASN A 106 4.46 -0.74 -8.22
N ALA A 107 5.67 -0.47 -7.69
CA ALA A 107 6.55 0.60 -8.16
C ALA A 107 7.49 0.16 -9.29
N ILE A 108 7.38 -1.09 -9.77
CA ILE A 108 8.24 -1.57 -10.85
C ILE A 108 7.98 -0.78 -12.14
N SER A 109 9.02 -0.15 -12.68
CA SER A 109 8.93 0.75 -13.84
C SER A 109 9.01 0.04 -15.19
N TYR A 110 9.06 -1.30 -15.19
CA TYR A 110 9.25 -2.10 -16.38
C TYR A 110 8.54 -3.45 -16.24
N LEU A 111 8.20 -4.07 -17.37
CA LEU A 111 7.71 -5.45 -17.41
C LEU A 111 8.90 -6.43 -17.42
N PRO A 112 9.09 -7.27 -16.38
CA PRO A 112 10.23 -8.20 -16.33
C PRO A 112 10.13 -9.29 -17.40
N LYS A 113 11.26 -9.64 -18.04
CA LYS A 113 11.32 -10.76 -18.99
C LYS A 113 11.14 -12.12 -18.34
N SER A 114 11.54 -12.23 -17.08
CA SER A 114 11.37 -13.41 -16.23
C SER A 114 11.28 -12.95 -14.77
N ILE A 115 10.52 -13.67 -13.97
CA ILE A 115 10.32 -13.39 -12.55
C ILE A 115 10.55 -14.66 -11.73
N ALA A 116 11.18 -14.51 -10.58
CA ALA A 116 11.25 -15.54 -9.55
C ALA A 116 10.39 -15.08 -8.37
N ILE A 117 9.43 -15.92 -7.96
CA ILE A 117 8.53 -15.63 -6.85
C ILE A 117 8.88 -16.58 -5.71
N THR A 118 9.16 -16.02 -4.54
CA THR A 118 9.46 -16.79 -3.33
C THR A 118 8.27 -16.74 -2.38
N GLY A 119 7.84 -17.92 -1.93
CA GLY A 119 6.63 -18.11 -1.12
C GLY A 119 5.53 -18.88 -1.87
N SER A 120 4.66 -19.54 -1.11
CA SER A 120 3.58 -20.41 -1.61
C SER A 120 2.20 -19.97 -1.13
N GLY A 121 2.09 -18.72 -0.64
CA GLY A 121 0.83 -18.13 -0.19
C GLY A 121 -0.03 -17.61 -1.34
N ILE A 122 -1.26 -17.19 -1.02
CA ILE A 122 -2.21 -16.67 -2.03
C ILE A 122 -1.66 -15.47 -2.81
N ILE A 123 -0.94 -14.56 -2.13
CA ILE A 123 -0.29 -13.39 -2.74
C ILE A 123 0.71 -13.82 -3.82
N ALA A 124 1.49 -14.88 -3.58
CA ALA A 124 2.45 -15.39 -4.56
C ALA A 124 1.74 -15.93 -5.82
N ILE A 125 0.59 -16.59 -5.65
CA ILE A 125 -0.22 -17.12 -6.75
C ILE A 125 -0.84 -16.00 -7.57
N GLU A 126 -1.31 -14.94 -6.92
CA GLU A 126 -1.85 -13.75 -7.60
C GLU A 126 -0.79 -13.08 -8.47
N PHE A 127 0.41 -12.84 -7.94
CA PHE A 127 1.51 -12.26 -8.72
C PHE A 127 2.00 -13.18 -9.83
N ALA A 128 2.03 -14.50 -9.62
CA ALA A 128 2.37 -15.47 -10.66
C ALA A 128 1.36 -15.49 -11.82
N LYS A 129 0.15 -14.94 -11.62
CA LYS A 129 -0.88 -14.79 -12.65
C LYS A 129 -0.82 -13.43 -13.35
N ILE A 130 -0.38 -12.39 -12.64
CA ILE A 130 -0.21 -11.04 -13.20
C ILE A 130 0.97 -11.01 -14.19
N PHE A 131 2.09 -11.61 -13.80
CA PHE A 131 3.34 -11.67 -14.59
C PHE A 131 3.42 -12.93 -15.44
#